data_AF-A0A5R9GNX7-F1
#
_entry.id   AF-A0A5R9GNX7-F1
#
_cell.length_a   1.000
_cell.length_b   1.000
_cell.length_c   1.000
_cell.angle_alpha   90.00
_cell.angle_beta   90.00
_cell.angle_gamma   90.00
#
_symmetry.space_group_name_H-M   'P 1'
#
loop_
_entity.id
_entity.type
_entity.pdbx_description
1 polymer ?
#
loop_
_entity_poly.entity_id
_entity_poly.type
_entity_poly.pdbx_seq_one_letter_code
_entity_poly.pdbx_strand_id
1 'polypeptide(L)'
;MELDTNNLFNGVIGNLIAAAILAVLTKVWFHRRKLALPFGTVAIAFFIVWGVVSGVQFAVDRLNSSEELSELQLQIDEYTQKKFPNEFQYGWRITVESIKPEALLALYWPQSEAVHPGPHPFDNPFVIEEVEKILKGKGIPGPFRWGLLLHTISRDEYLKLGGQGD
;
A
#
# COMPACT_ATOMS: atom_id res chain seq x y z
N MET A 1 -12.75 8.60 5.78
CA MET A 1 -11.89 8.31 4.62
C MET A 1 -12.16 9.42 3.61
N GLU A 2 -11.58 10.60 3.83
CA GLU A 2 -11.59 11.66 2.83
C GLU A 2 -10.52 11.29 1.81
N LEU A 3 -10.94 10.88 0.63
CA LEU A 3 -10.07 10.90 -0.54
C LEU A 3 -9.51 12.31 -0.62
N ASP A 4 -8.19 12.45 -0.66
CA ASP A 4 -7.53 13.72 -0.97
C ASP A 4 -7.81 14.05 -2.44
N THR A 5 -9.03 14.53 -2.67
CA THR A 5 -9.61 14.82 -3.96
C THR A 5 -8.78 15.84 -4.70
N ASN A 6 -7.96 16.66 -4.00
CA ASN A 6 -7.18 17.74 -4.57
C ASN A 6 -5.97 17.23 -5.37
N ASN A 7 -5.28 16.20 -4.88
CA ASN A 7 -4.14 15.62 -5.60
C ASN A 7 -4.59 14.76 -6.79
N LEU A 8 -5.69 14.02 -6.63
CA LEU A 8 -6.36 13.33 -7.74
C LEU A 8 -6.96 14.32 -8.75
N PHE A 9 -7.61 15.40 -8.32
CA PHE A 9 -8.15 16.44 -9.21
C PHE A 9 -7.03 17.13 -9.99
N ASN A 10 -5.93 17.52 -9.33
CA ASN A 10 -4.84 18.23 -10.01
C ASN A 10 -4.12 17.31 -11.01
N GLY A 11 -3.91 16.04 -10.69
CA GLY A 11 -3.37 15.06 -11.63
C GLY A 11 -4.31 14.77 -12.81
N VAL A 12 -5.61 14.61 -12.54
CA VAL A 12 -6.64 14.34 -13.56
C VAL A 12 -6.88 15.56 -14.46
N ILE A 13 -6.95 16.77 -13.89
CA ILE A 13 -7.09 18.04 -14.63
C ILE A 13 -5.83 18.31 -15.46
N GLY A 14 -4.64 18.10 -14.90
CA GLY A 14 -3.38 18.23 -15.63
C GLY A 14 -3.31 17.31 -16.86
N ASN A 15 -3.71 16.04 -16.68
CA ASN A 15 -3.80 15.07 -17.79
C ASN A 15 -4.89 15.42 -18.81
N LEU A 16 -6.05 15.94 -18.38
CA LEU A 16 -7.12 16.40 -19.27
C LEU A 16 -6.70 17.60 -20.12
N ILE A 17 -5.98 18.56 -19.52
CA ILE A 17 -5.47 19.73 -20.23
C ILE A 17 -4.39 19.33 -21.23
N ALA A 18 -3.43 18.49 -20.81
CA ALA A 18 -2.41 17.95 -21.71
C ALA A 18 -3.02 17.17 -22.88
N ALA A 19 -4.03 16.35 -22.61
CA ALA A 19 -4.79 15.61 -23.61
C ALA A 19 -5.53 16.52 -24.59
N ALA A 20 -6.19 17.57 -24.10
CA ALA A 20 -6.90 18.54 -24.94
C ALA A 20 -5.92 19.27 -25.87
N ILE A 21 -4.76 19.69 -25.34
CA ILE A 21 -3.69 20.31 -26.13
C ILE A 21 -3.19 19.33 -27.20
N LEU A 22 -2.92 18.07 -26.83
CA LEU A 22 -2.45 17.05 -27.76
C LEU A 22 -3.50 16.78 -28.87
N ALA A 23 -4.78 16.69 -28.52
CA ALA A 23 -5.87 16.48 -29.47
C ALA A 23 -6.00 17.64 -30.48
N VAL A 24 -5.88 18.88 -30.01
CA VAL A 24 -5.88 20.07 -30.88
C VAL A 24 -4.66 20.07 -31.80
N LEU A 25 -3.46 19.81 -31.29
CA LEU A 25 -2.24 19.74 -32.10
C LEU A 25 -2.31 18.63 -33.15
N THR A 26 -2.79 17.46 -32.76
CA THR A 26 -2.96 16.30 -33.65
C THR A 26 -3.95 16.64 -34.76
N LYS A 27 -5.08 17.28 -34.42
CA LYS A 27 -6.06 17.73 -35.41
C LYS A 27 -5.48 18.76 -36.37
N VAL A 28 -4.75 19.76 -35.89
CA VAL A 28 -4.11 20.79 -36.73
C VAL A 28 -3.10 20.15 -37.70
N TRP A 29 -2.32 19.17 -37.23
CA TRP A 29 -1.35 18.44 -38.04
C TRP A 29 -2.01 17.56 -39.12
N PHE A 30 -3.07 16.83 -38.77
CA PHE A 30 -3.83 16.02 -39.73
C PHE A 30 -4.58 16.88 -40.76
N HIS A 31 -5.10 18.04 -40.35
CA HIS A 31 -5.75 18.99 -41.26
C HIS A 31 -4.76 19.55 -42.29
N ARG A 32 -3.51 19.86 -41.87
CA ARG A 32 -2.42 20.23 -42.79
C ARG A 32 -2.06 19.15 -43.80
N ARG A 33 -2.28 17.87 -43.48
CA ARG A 33 -2.04 16.72 -44.39
C ARG A 33 -3.27 16.31 -45.21
N LYS A 34 -4.38 17.07 -45.17
CA LYS A 34 -5.67 16.74 -45.84
C LYS A 34 -6.25 15.37 -45.47
N LEU A 35 -5.83 14.81 -44.33
CA LEU A 35 -6.36 13.57 -43.80
C LEU A 35 -7.51 13.92 -42.85
N ALA A 36 -8.74 13.82 -43.33
CA ALA A 36 -9.93 14.11 -42.54
C ALA A 36 -10.30 12.90 -41.67
N LEU A 37 -9.68 12.79 -40.49
CA LEU A 37 -10.14 11.86 -39.46
C LEU A 37 -11.35 12.46 -38.73
N PRO A 38 -12.49 11.76 -38.64
CA PRO A 38 -13.61 12.24 -37.85
C PRO A 38 -13.21 12.31 -36.37
N PHE A 39 -13.72 13.32 -35.66
CA PHE A 39 -13.42 13.54 -34.24
C PHE A 39 -13.67 12.30 -33.37
N GLY A 40 -14.65 11.48 -33.72
CA GLY A 40 -14.96 10.23 -33.01
C GLY A 40 -13.80 9.24 -33.03
N THR A 41 -13.05 9.13 -34.13
CA THR A 41 -11.91 8.19 -34.23
C THR A 41 -10.75 8.64 -33.35
N VAL A 42 -10.53 9.96 -33.25
CA VAL A 42 -9.51 10.54 -32.35
C VAL A 42 -9.90 10.31 -30.90
N ALA A 43 -11.17 10.49 -30.54
CA ALA A 43 -11.66 10.23 -29.19
C ALA A 43 -11.55 8.75 -28.79
N ILE A 44 -11.89 7.82 -29.69
CA ILE A 44 -11.76 6.38 -29.42
C ILE A 44 -10.29 5.98 -29.23
N ALA A 45 -9.40 6.44 -30.13
CA ALA A 45 -7.97 6.19 -29.99
C ALA A 45 -7.42 6.76 -28.67
N PHE A 46 -7.93 7.92 -28.25
CA PHE A 46 -7.59 8.53 -26.97
C PHE A 46 -7.99 7.67 -25.77
N PHE A 47 -9.25 7.19 -25.71
CA PHE A 47 -9.70 6.34 -24.61
C PHE A 47 -8.93 5.02 -24.53
N ILE A 48 -8.54 4.45 -25.67
CA ILE A 48 -7.72 3.24 -25.72
C ILE A 48 -6.33 3.52 -25.12
N VAL A 49 -5.64 4.57 -25.58
CA VAL A 49 -4.31 4.93 -25.07
C VAL A 49 -4.39 5.27 -23.58
N TRP A 50 -5.40 6.02 -23.15
CA TRP A 50 -5.60 6.36 -21.75
C TRP A 50 -5.83 5.12 -20.88
N GLY A 51 -6.66 4.17 -21.33
CA GLY A 51 -6.90 2.91 -20.62
C GLY A 51 -5.63 2.06 -20.47
N VAL A 52 -4.81 1.97 -21.53
CA VAL A 52 -3.54 1.24 -21.50
C VAL A 52 -2.54 1.89 -20.55
N VAL A 53 -2.34 3.21 -20.65
CA VAL A 53 -1.40 3.93 -19.78
C VAL A 53 -1.83 3.84 -18.32
N SER A 54 -3.11 4.03 -18.03
CA SER A 54 -3.65 3.93 -16.66
C SER A 54 -3.51 2.52 -16.10
N GLY A 55 -3.75 1.49 -16.92
CA GLY A 55 -3.58 0.10 -16.52
C GLY A 55 -2.11 -0.26 -16.23
N VAL A 56 -1.17 0.23 -17.04
CA VAL A 56 0.27 0.04 -16.82
C VAL A 56 0.73 0.76 -15.56
N GLN A 57 0.34 2.03 -15.36
CA GLN A 57 0.67 2.78 -14.15
C GLN A 57 0.14 2.08 -12.90
N PHE A 58 -1.12 1.63 -12.91
CA PHE A 58 -1.69 0.90 -11.79
C PHE A 58 -0.93 -0.41 -11.47
N ALA A 59 -0.53 -1.17 -12.49
CA ALA A 59 0.24 -2.38 -12.31
C ALA A 59 1.65 -2.11 -11.74
N VAL A 60 2.31 -1.07 -12.27
CA VAL A 60 3.65 -0.64 -11.82
C VAL A 60 3.60 -0.11 -10.38
N ASP A 61 2.62 0.73 -10.05
CA ASP A 61 2.45 1.27 -8.70
C ASP A 61 2.19 0.14 -7.68
N ARG A 62 1.45 -0.89 -8.08
CA ARG A 62 1.20 -2.08 -7.24
C ARG A 62 2.45 -2.92 -7.02
N LEU A 63 3.26 -3.11 -8.07
CA LEU A 63 4.54 -3.83 -7.97
C LEU A 63 5.54 -3.07 -7.11
N ASN A 64 5.74 -1.78 -7.39
CA ASN A 64 6.63 -0.92 -6.59
C ASN A 64 6.19 -0.88 -5.13
N SER A 65 4.89 -0.82 -4.86
CA SER A 65 4.37 -0.89 -3.49
C SER A 65 4.71 -2.23 -2.82
N SER A 66 4.68 -3.34 -3.55
CA SER A 66 5.04 -4.66 -2.99
C SER A 66 6.53 -4.80 -2.69
N GLU A 67 7.38 -4.21 -3.53
CA GLU A 67 8.83 -4.19 -3.32
C GLU A 67 9.21 -3.27 -2.16
N GLU A 68 8.66 -2.04 -2.13
CA GLU A 68 8.79 -1.10 -1.01
C GLU A 68 8.33 -1.73 0.31
N LEU A 69 7.22 -2.47 0.30
CA LEU A 69 6.73 -3.21 1.47
C LEU A 69 7.71 -4.29 1.92
N SER A 70 8.20 -5.12 1.00
CA SER A 70 9.11 -6.20 1.32
C SER A 70 10.46 -5.69 1.85
N GLU A 71 11.01 -4.63 1.27
CA GLU A 71 12.24 -4.02 1.76
C GLU A 71 12.08 -3.47 3.17
N LEU A 72 10.97 -2.78 3.42
CA LEU A 72 10.70 -2.19 4.71
C LEU A 72 10.44 -3.26 5.78
N GLN A 73 9.72 -4.32 5.42
CA GLN A 73 9.52 -5.48 6.27
C GLN A 73 10.87 -6.09 6.69
N LEU A 74 11.79 -6.26 5.74
CA LEU A 74 13.11 -6.83 6.02
C LEU A 74 13.91 -5.97 7.00
N GLN A 75 13.83 -4.64 6.90
CA GLN A 75 14.49 -3.74 7.85
C GLN A 75 13.89 -3.80 9.25
N ILE A 76 12.56 -3.90 9.34
CA ILE A 76 11.86 -4.06 10.61
C ILE A 76 12.18 -5.44 11.22
N ASP A 77 12.26 -6.48 10.41
CA ASP A 77 12.65 -7.82 10.85
C ASP A 77 14.10 -7.86 11.34
N GLU A 78 15.04 -7.22 10.64
CA GLU A 78 16.43 -7.09 11.09
C GLU A 78 16.53 -6.35 12.43
N TYR A 79 15.80 -5.23 12.57
CA TYR A 79 15.71 -4.48 13.83
C TYR A 79 15.16 -5.36 14.95
N THR A 80 14.05 -6.06 14.69
CA THR A 80 13.35 -6.90 15.66
C THR A 80 14.23 -8.08 16.07
N GLN A 81 14.85 -8.77 15.12
CA GLN A 81 15.74 -9.89 15.37
C GLN A 81 16.97 -9.47 16.19
N LYS A 82 17.53 -8.29 15.92
CA LYS A 82 18.71 -7.78 16.62
C LYS A 82 18.40 -7.36 18.06
N LYS A 83 17.25 -6.71 18.29
CA LYS A 83 16.91 -6.11 19.58
C LYS A 83 16.07 -7.04 20.47
N PHE A 84 15.28 -7.91 19.85
CA PHE A 84 14.33 -8.83 20.48
C PHE A 84 14.46 -10.24 19.88
N PRO A 85 15.64 -10.87 20.01
CA PRO A 85 15.92 -12.15 19.36
C PRO A 85 15.04 -13.29 19.88
N ASN A 86 14.65 -13.25 21.16
CA ASN A 86 13.83 -14.30 21.77
C ASN A 86 12.40 -14.21 21.23
N GLU A 87 11.82 -13.02 21.24
CA GLU A 87 10.49 -12.70 20.73
C GLU A 87 10.40 -13.06 19.24
N PHE A 88 11.46 -12.76 18.48
CA PHE A 88 11.56 -13.15 17.08
C PHE A 88 11.61 -14.68 16.91
N GLN A 89 12.30 -15.42 17.77
CA GLN A 89 12.29 -16.88 17.72
C GLN A 89 10.93 -17.49 18.10
N TYR A 90 10.22 -16.86 19.05
CA TYR A 90 8.87 -17.29 19.45
C TYR A 90 7.79 -16.96 18.42
N GLY A 91 8.11 -16.23 17.35
CA GLY A 91 7.21 -15.94 16.24
C GLY A 91 6.50 -14.60 16.33
N TRP A 92 6.88 -13.72 17.25
CA TRP A 92 6.39 -12.34 17.30
C TRP A 92 7.02 -11.51 16.19
N ARG A 93 6.21 -10.78 15.42
CA ARG A 93 6.69 -9.92 14.32
C ARG A 93 5.99 -8.58 14.36
N ILE A 94 6.66 -7.56 13.81
CA ILE A 94 6.03 -6.30 13.44
C ILE A 94 5.92 -6.35 11.92
N THR A 95 4.71 -6.41 11.40
CA THR A 95 4.44 -6.52 9.96
C THR A 95 4.07 -5.16 9.38
N VAL A 96 4.54 -4.90 8.15
CA VAL A 96 4.10 -3.76 7.35
C VAL A 96 2.98 -4.22 6.44
N GLU A 97 1.77 -3.77 6.71
CA GLU A 97 0.57 -4.16 5.94
C GLU A 97 0.37 -3.26 4.72
N SER A 98 0.64 -1.97 4.88
CA SER A 98 0.56 -0.99 3.78
C SER A 98 1.55 0.15 4.01
N ILE A 99 1.97 0.79 2.92
CA ILE A 99 2.76 2.04 2.96
C ILE A 99 1.95 3.22 2.38
N LYS A 100 1.11 2.95 1.37
CA LYS A 100 0.28 3.94 0.68
C LYS A 100 -1.20 3.54 0.77
N PRO A 101 -2.14 4.48 1.01
CA PRO A 101 -1.94 5.92 1.21
C PRO A 101 -1.42 6.31 2.61
N GLU A 102 -1.52 5.41 3.58
CA GLU A 102 -0.96 5.56 4.93
C GLU A 102 -0.17 4.31 5.28
N ALA A 103 0.91 4.48 6.04
CA ALA A 103 1.69 3.36 6.53
C ALA A 103 0.99 2.70 7.73
N LEU A 104 0.64 1.43 7.54
CA LEU A 104 -0.01 0.58 8.53
C LEU A 104 0.98 -0.49 8.98
N LEU A 105 1.33 -0.44 10.25
CA LEU A 105 2.09 -1.47 10.92
C LEU A 105 1.14 -2.31 11.76
N ALA A 106 1.42 -3.60 11.85
CA ALA A 106 0.68 -4.47 12.73
C ALA A 106 1.59 -5.33 13.59
N LEU A 107 1.16 -5.54 14.83
CA LEU A 107 1.77 -6.53 15.69
C LEU A 107 1.20 -7.91 15.33
N TYR A 108 2.09 -8.81 14.91
CA TYR A 108 1.76 -10.20 14.65
C TYR A 108 2.12 -11.05 15.87
N TRP A 109 1.13 -11.80 16.35
CA TRP A 109 1.25 -12.70 17.49
C TRP A 109 1.41 -14.15 17.03
N PRO A 110 2.33 -14.92 17.64
CA PRO A 110 2.42 -16.34 17.35
C PRO A 110 1.14 -17.05 17.81
N GLN A 111 0.78 -18.10 17.08
CA GLN A 111 -0.49 -18.81 17.25
C GLN A 111 -0.69 -19.36 18.67
N SER A 112 0.40 -19.68 19.37
CA SER A 112 0.38 -20.14 20.76
C SER A 112 -0.13 -19.08 21.76
N GLU A 113 -0.05 -17.79 21.42
CA GLU A 113 -0.41 -16.66 22.28
C GLU A 113 -1.71 -15.96 21.82
N ALA A 114 -2.29 -16.40 20.69
CA ALA A 114 -3.47 -15.76 20.07
C ALA A 114 -4.72 -15.76 20.98
N VAL A 115 -4.79 -16.65 21.97
CA VAL A 115 -5.94 -16.81 22.87
C VAL A 115 -5.93 -15.80 24.01
N HIS A 116 -4.75 -15.40 24.46
CA HIS A 116 -4.57 -14.49 25.59
C HIS A 116 -3.44 -13.51 25.26
N PRO A 117 -3.71 -12.45 24.47
CA PRO A 117 -2.70 -11.45 24.19
C PRO A 117 -2.32 -10.74 25.50
N GLY A 118 -1.14 -11.06 26.00
CA GLY A 118 -0.50 -10.34 27.10
C GLY A 118 0.20 -9.07 26.61
N PRO A 119 0.50 -8.13 27.51
CA PRO A 119 1.30 -6.95 27.17
C PRO A 119 2.65 -7.39 26.62
N HIS A 120 2.98 -6.97 25.38
CA HIS A 120 4.21 -7.35 24.70
C HIS A 120 5.20 -6.17 24.65
N PRO A 121 6.53 -6.40 24.64
CA PRO A 121 7.52 -5.32 24.47
C PRO A 121 7.30 -4.45 23.23
N PHE A 122 6.62 -4.97 22.20
CA PHE A 122 6.35 -4.22 20.96
C PHE A 122 5.19 -3.22 21.12
N ASP A 123 4.38 -3.36 22.16
CA ASP A 123 3.37 -2.37 22.54
C ASP A 123 3.99 -1.17 23.30
N ASN A 124 5.30 -1.23 23.59
CA ASN A 124 5.99 -0.18 24.31
C ASN A 124 6.19 1.06 23.42
N PRO A 125 5.82 2.28 23.90
CA PRO A 125 6.04 3.53 23.17
C PRO A 125 7.47 3.73 22.66
N PHE A 126 8.49 3.27 23.39
CA PHE A 126 9.88 3.38 22.96
C PHE A 126 10.20 2.52 21.73
N VAL A 127 9.59 1.32 21.63
CA VAL A 127 9.74 0.46 20.45
C VAL A 127 9.02 1.06 19.26
N ILE A 128 7.81 1.59 19.50
CA ILE A 128 7.03 2.32 18.51
C ILE A 128 7.84 3.48 17.92
N GLU A 129 8.43 4.33 18.76
CA GLU A 129 9.26 5.47 18.31
C GLU A 129 10.49 5.04 17.50
N GLU A 130 11.13 3.92 17.85
CA GLU A 130 12.28 3.44 17.09
C GLU A 130 11.89 2.90 15.73
N VAL A 131 10.78 2.18 15.64
CA VAL A 131 10.23 1.75 14.35
C VAL A 131 9.81 2.97 13.52
N GLU A 132 9.21 4.00 14.11
CA GLU A 132 8.93 5.25 13.40
C GLU A 132 10.18 5.93 12.84
N LYS A 133 11.33 5.86 13.53
CA LYS A 133 12.60 6.41 13.02
C LYS A 133 13.07 5.64 11.78
N ILE A 134 12.88 4.32 11.76
CA ILE A 134 13.18 3.49 10.57
C ILE A 134 12.29 3.93 9.40
N LEU A 135 10.98 4.10 9.63
CA LEU A 135 10.04 4.57 8.61
C LEU A 135 10.39 5.96 8.06
N LYS A 136 10.69 6.92 8.95
CA LYS A 136 11.12 8.28 8.57
C LYS A 136 12.43 8.27 7.79
N GLY A 137 13.37 7.39 8.14
CA GLY A 137 14.63 7.21 7.41
C GLY A 137 14.44 6.76 5.95
N LYS A 138 13.31 6.09 5.65
CA LYS A 138 12.90 5.69 4.29
C LYS A 138 12.05 6.72 3.57
N GLY A 139 11.87 7.91 4.15
CA GLY A 139 11.07 8.98 3.55
C GLY A 139 9.57 8.74 3.60
N ILE A 140 9.09 7.83 4.46
CA ILE A 140 7.66 7.61 4.68
C ILE A 140 7.19 8.63 5.74
N PRO A 141 6.41 9.65 5.38
CA PRO A 141 5.95 10.66 6.32
C PRO A 141 4.85 10.07 7.22
N GLY A 142 4.89 10.39 8.51
CA GLY A 142 3.81 10.07 9.44
C GLY A 142 2.55 10.91 9.18
N PRO A 143 1.42 10.61 9.85
CA PRO A 143 1.27 9.67 10.97
C PRO A 143 1.11 8.21 10.54
N PHE A 144 1.66 7.29 11.33
CA PHE A 144 1.55 5.85 11.12
C PHE A 144 0.45 5.27 11.99
N ARG A 145 -0.22 4.22 11.49
CA ARG A 145 -1.20 3.48 12.29
C ARG A 145 -0.56 2.21 12.81
N TRP A 146 -0.72 1.98 14.11
CA TRP A 146 -0.38 0.73 14.78
C TRP A 146 -1.66 -0.06 14.99
N GLY A 147 -1.75 -1.20 14.30
CA GLY A 147 -2.82 -2.17 14.45
C GLY A 147 -2.35 -3.39 15.24
N LEU A 148 -3.32 -4.12 15.78
CA LEU A 148 -3.11 -5.48 16.26
C LEU A 148 -3.72 -6.39 15.20
N LEU A 149 -2.92 -7.27 14.60
CA LEU A 149 -3.43 -8.24 13.63
C LEU A 149 -3.83 -9.50 14.41
N LEU A 150 -5.13 -9.63 14.65
CA LEU A 150 -5.72 -10.82 15.25
C LEU A 150 -5.60 -11.99 14.25
N HIS A 151 -4.91 -13.05 14.67
CA HIS A 151 -4.97 -14.32 13.95
C HIS A 151 -6.37 -14.93 14.06
N THR A 152 -6.98 -15.25 12.92
CA THR A 152 -8.21 -16.04 12.88
C THR A 152 -7.86 -17.51 13.16
N ILE A 153 -8.26 -18.01 14.33
CA ILE A 153 -8.16 -19.44 14.66
C ILE A 153 -9.18 -20.26 13.85
N SER A 154 -8.79 -21.45 13.41
CA SER A 154 -9.72 -22.41 12.79
C SER A 154 -10.70 -23.00 13.81
N ARG A 155 -11.82 -23.55 13.35
CA ARG A 155 -12.82 -24.19 14.22
C ARG A 155 -12.23 -25.35 15.02
N ASP A 156 -11.38 -26.15 14.39
CA ASP A 156 -10.72 -27.28 15.03
C ASP A 156 -9.74 -26.83 16.12
N GLU A 157 -9.11 -25.67 15.94
CA GLU A 157 -8.27 -25.04 16.95
C GLU A 157 -9.10 -24.45 18.11
N TYR A 158 -10.22 -23.78 17.82
CA TYR A 158 -11.14 -23.30 18.84
C TYR A 158 -11.63 -24.44 19.77
N LEU A 159 -11.99 -25.59 19.18
CA LEU A 159 -12.44 -26.76 19.92
C LEU A 159 -11.30 -27.38 20.77
N LYS A 160 -10.05 -27.38 20.27
CA LYS A 160 -8.87 -27.85 21.03
C LYS A 160 -8.51 -26.94 22.21
N LEU A 161 -8.84 -25.66 22.11
CA LEU A 161 -8.60 -24.65 23.14
C LEU A 161 -9.70 -24.64 24.22
N GLY A 162 -10.60 -25.62 24.23
CA GLY A 162 -11.68 -25.72 25.21
C GLY A 162 -12.91 -24.90 24.87
N GLY A 163 -12.99 -24.36 23.64
CA GLY A 163 -14.23 -23.81 23.11
C GLY A 163 -15.27 -24.93 23.04
N GLN A 164 -16.27 -24.89 23.93
CA GLN A 164 -17.43 -25.76 23.76
C GLN A 164 -18.17 -25.29 22.51
N GLY A 165 -18.25 -26.19 21.52
CA GLY A 165 -19.07 -25.98 20.35
C GLY A 165 -20.52 -26.09 20.75
N ASP A 166 -21.26 -25.00 20.63
CA ASP A 166 -22.72 -25.01 20.57
C ASP A 166 -23.20 -25.58 19.21
#